data_AF-A0A6C0LZR7-F1
#
_entry.id   AF-A0A6C0LZR7-F1
#
_cell.length_a   1.000
_cell.length_b   1.000
_cell.length_c   1.000
_cell.angle_alpha   90.00
_cell.angle_beta   90.00
_cell.angle_gamma   90.00
#
_symmetry.space_group_name_H-M   'P 1'
#
loop_
_entity.id
_entity.type
_entity.pdbx_description
1 polymer ?
#
loop_
_entity_poly.entity_id
_entity_poly.type
_entity_poly.pdbx_seq_one_letter_code
_entity_poly.pdbx_strand_id
1 'polypeptide(L)'
;MGLTNKILLSTIFSIFSIFFTNFVIINNLPITFPIPNIFILMIVLSIQSFFIGYYISYNTQYEHCGNQSKKFAMKQGLKHLIYSIIGYLVVYFVSFVRDPFLQIFGKGPLGFSIAQSFIISLNIIMVTIINYFNSIKSACKVPQKDIEKNLKKLDRYLKKKPKKKKKRLITIRN
;
A
#
# COMPACT_ATOMS: atom_id res chain seq x y z
N MET A 1 -1.40 5.02 -12.95
CA MET A 1 -1.87 6.05 -12.00
C MET A 1 -0.65 6.71 -11.37
N GLY A 2 -0.48 8.03 -11.54
CA GLY A 2 0.68 8.75 -10.99
C GLY A 2 0.68 8.84 -9.45
N LEU A 3 1.82 9.22 -8.85
CA LEU A 3 1.98 9.38 -7.40
C LEU A 3 0.92 10.31 -6.80
N THR A 4 0.69 11.46 -7.42
CA THR A 4 -0.29 12.47 -6.97
C THR A 4 -1.69 11.88 -6.83
N ASN A 5 -2.13 11.07 -7.80
CA ASN A 5 -3.44 10.44 -7.77
C ASN A 5 -3.54 9.41 -6.63
N LYS A 6 -2.46 8.67 -6.35
CA LYS A 6 -2.43 7.70 -5.24
C LYS A 6 -2.48 8.41 -3.89
N ILE A 7 -1.77 9.53 -3.75
CA ILE A 7 -1.84 10.39 -2.56
C ILE A 7 -3.27 10.92 -2.37
N LEU A 8 -3.87 11.49 -3.42
CA LEU A 8 -5.23 12.02 -3.38
C LEU A 8 -6.24 10.94 -2.98
N LEU A 9 -6.17 9.77 -3.61
CA LEU A 9 -7.02 8.62 -3.29
C LEU A 9 -6.87 8.21 -1.82
N SER A 10 -5.64 8.06 -1.34
CA SER A 10 -5.38 7.66 0.05
C SER A 10 -5.92 8.68 1.07
N THR A 11 -5.80 9.97 0.74
CA THR A 11 -6.27 11.08 1.58
C THR A 11 -7.79 11.13 1.64
N ILE A 12 -8.46 11.13 0.49
CA ILE A 12 -9.93 11.15 0.41
C ILE A 12 -10.52 9.96 1.16
N PHE A 13 -9.97 8.76 0.93
CA PHE A 13 -10.48 7.57 1.59
C PHE A 13 -10.28 7.67 3.11
N SER A 14 -9.13 8.17 3.58
CA SER A 14 -8.87 8.33 5.02
C SER A 14 -9.82 9.30 5.71
N ILE A 15 -10.08 10.47 5.09
CA ILE A 15 -11.04 11.46 5.59
C ILE A 15 -12.44 10.85 5.64
N PHE A 16 -12.87 10.23 4.53
CA PHE A 16 -14.18 9.58 4.46
C PHE A 16 -14.39 8.59 5.60
N SER A 17 -13.41 7.74 5.87
CA SER A 17 -13.54 6.73 6.93
C SER A 17 -13.52 7.30 8.34
N ILE A 18 -12.78 8.38 8.59
CA ILE A 18 -12.79 9.07 9.88
C ILE A 18 -14.20 9.61 10.16
N PHE A 19 -14.76 10.35 9.19
CA PHE A 19 -16.11 10.89 9.33
C PHE A 19 -17.17 9.80 9.38
N PHE A 20 -17.08 8.79 8.51
CA PHE A 20 -18.00 7.66 8.52
C PHE A 20 -17.99 6.94 9.87
N THR A 21 -16.82 6.72 10.45
CA THR A 21 -16.73 6.04 11.74
C THR A 21 -17.28 6.90 12.87
N ASN A 22 -16.88 8.17 12.93
CA ASN A 22 -17.28 9.07 14.02
C ASN A 22 -18.77 9.45 13.99
N PHE A 23 -19.38 9.57 12.81
CA PHE A 23 -20.76 10.01 12.68
C PHE A 23 -21.75 8.87 12.43
N VAL A 24 -21.33 7.79 11.78
CA VAL A 24 -22.23 6.67 11.41
C VAL A 24 -22.00 5.47 12.31
N ILE A 25 -20.78 4.95 12.39
CA ILE A 25 -20.50 3.70 13.11
C ILE A 25 -20.74 3.87 14.61
N ILE A 26 -20.12 4.88 15.23
CA ILE A 26 -20.19 5.08 16.68
C ILE A 26 -21.63 5.38 17.14
N ASN A 27 -22.43 6.07 16.34
CA ASN A 27 -23.78 6.49 16.73
C ASN A 27 -24.86 5.46 16.42
N ASN A 28 -24.67 4.60 15.40
CA ASN A 28 -25.74 3.73 14.89
C ASN A 28 -25.49 2.23 15.10
N LEU A 29 -24.29 1.79 15.49
CA LEU A 29 -24.06 0.39 15.83
C LEU A 29 -24.32 0.18 17.33
N PRO A 30 -25.37 -0.59 17.70
CA PRO A 30 -25.55 -1.05 19.07
C PRO A 30 -24.49 -2.13 19.34
N ILE A 31 -23.27 -1.70 19.67
CA ILE A 31 -22.19 -2.62 20.02
C ILE A 31 -22.54 -3.15 21.41
N THR A 32 -22.99 -4.40 21.44
CA THR A 32 -23.37 -5.15 22.66
C THR A 32 -22.19 -5.39 23.60
N PHE A 33 -20.97 -5.15 23.14
CA PHE A 33 -19.75 -5.14 23.95
C PHE A 33 -19.29 -3.70 24.20
N PRO A 34 -18.89 -3.34 25.44
CA PRO A 34 -18.41 -2.00 25.77
C PRO A 34 -16.98 -1.82 25.23
N ILE A 35 -16.81 -1.81 23.92
CA ILE A 35 -15.54 -1.46 23.27
C ILE A 35 -15.43 0.06 23.30
N PRO A 36 -14.40 0.64 23.95
CA PRO A 36 -14.22 2.08 23.93
C PRO A 36 -14.09 2.60 22.49
N ASN A 37 -14.74 3.72 22.18
CA ASN A 37 -14.80 4.32 20.83
C ASN A 37 -13.43 4.47 20.15
N ILE A 38 -12.37 4.65 20.94
CA ILE A 38 -10.98 4.71 20.47
C ILE A 38 -10.57 3.46 19.68
N PHE A 39 -10.96 2.27 20.12
CA PHE A 39 -10.57 1.01 19.49
C PHE A 39 -11.33 0.76 18.19
N ILE A 40 -12.58 1.21 18.09
CA ILE A 40 -13.39 1.09 16.87
C ILE A 40 -12.71 1.86 15.73
N LEU A 41 -12.32 3.11 15.98
CA LEU A 41 -11.64 3.91 14.97
C LEU A 41 -10.27 3.32 14.60
N MET A 42 -9.52 2.81 15.58
CA MET A 42 -8.26 2.11 15.32
C MET A 42 -8.45 0.91 14.39
N ILE A 43 -9.47 0.06 14.63
CA ILE A 43 -9.74 -1.12 13.80
C ILE A 43 -10.09 -0.70 12.37
N VAL A 44 -11.02 0.24 12.20
CA VAL A 44 -11.45 0.71 10.87
C VAL A 44 -10.28 1.32 10.11
N LEU A 45 -9.53 2.23 10.73
CA LEU A 45 -8.35 2.86 10.14
C LEU A 45 -7.27 1.82 9.78
N SER A 46 -7.07 0.81 10.61
CA SER A 46 -6.06 -0.23 10.39
C SER A 46 -6.35 -1.07 9.14
N ILE A 47 -7.58 -1.59 9.06
CA ILE A 47 -8.04 -2.42 7.93
C ILE A 47 -7.88 -1.64 6.63
N GLN A 48 -8.40 -0.42 6.61
CA GLN A 48 -8.34 0.44 5.45
C GLN A 48 -6.91 0.80 5.04
N SER A 49 -6.09 1.26 5.99
CA SER A 49 -4.73 1.72 5.69
C SER A 49 -3.88 0.56 5.15
N PHE A 50 -4.10 -0.65 5.67
CA PHE A 50 -3.48 -1.86 5.14
C PHE A 50 -3.83 -2.09 3.67
N PHE A 51 -5.12 -2.07 3.31
CA PHE A 51 -5.56 -2.29 1.93
C PHE A 51 -5.06 -1.21 0.98
N ILE A 52 -5.07 0.07 1.40
CA ILE A 52 -4.51 1.17 0.62
C ILE A 52 -3.01 0.94 0.38
N GLY A 53 -2.23 0.61 1.42
CA GLY A 53 -0.79 0.42 1.30
C GLY A 53 -0.41 -0.77 0.43
N TYR A 54 -1.18 -1.84 0.56
CA TYR A 54 -1.08 -3.01 -0.31
C TYR A 54 -1.37 -2.63 -1.76
N TYR A 55 -2.50 -1.97 -2.03
CA TYR A 55 -2.93 -1.58 -3.37
C TYR A 55 -1.92 -0.65 -4.06
N ILE A 56 -1.46 0.39 -3.34
CA ILE A 56 -0.47 1.34 -3.84
C ILE A 56 0.82 0.61 -4.20
N SER A 57 1.33 -0.25 -3.32
CA SER A 57 2.54 -1.01 -3.61
C SER A 57 2.35 -1.94 -4.81
N TYR A 58 1.30 -2.76 -4.79
CA TYR A 58 1.02 -3.76 -5.83
C TYR A 58 0.91 -3.11 -7.23
N ASN A 59 0.13 -2.03 -7.34
CA ASN A 59 -0.07 -1.34 -8.61
C ASN A 59 1.21 -0.62 -9.06
N THR A 60 1.96 0.01 -8.15
CA THR A 60 3.19 0.74 -8.49
C THR A 60 4.28 -0.21 -9.03
N GLN A 61 4.42 -1.40 -8.45
CA GLN A 61 5.41 -2.38 -8.91
C GLN A 61 5.09 -2.87 -10.34
N TYR A 62 3.81 -3.09 -10.62
CA TYR A 62 3.37 -3.53 -11.95
C TYR A 62 3.54 -2.44 -13.00
N GLU A 63 3.09 -1.22 -12.71
CA GLU A 63 3.15 -0.08 -13.64
C GLU A 63 4.57 0.25 -14.10
N HIS A 64 5.57 0.15 -13.20
CA HIS A 64 6.95 0.54 -13.50
C HIS A 64 7.87 -0.62 -13.88
N CYS A 65 7.68 -1.79 -13.28
CA CYS A 65 8.65 -2.89 -13.39
C CYS A 65 8.02 -4.18 -13.95
N GLY A 66 6.71 -4.21 -14.22
CA GLY A 66 5.99 -5.40 -14.70
C GLY A 66 5.96 -6.57 -13.71
N ASN A 67 6.38 -6.36 -12.46
CA ASN A 67 6.51 -7.39 -11.43
C ASN A 67 5.51 -7.12 -10.29
N GLN A 68 4.89 -8.16 -9.73
CA GLN A 68 3.91 -8.05 -8.65
C GLN A 68 4.33 -8.93 -7.47
N SER A 69 5.12 -8.37 -6.56
CA SER A 69 5.56 -9.07 -5.36
C SER A 69 4.54 -8.92 -4.23
N LYS A 70 3.62 -9.89 -4.12
CA LYS A 70 2.60 -9.94 -3.05
C LYS A 70 3.20 -9.82 -1.65
N LYS A 71 4.32 -10.50 -1.39
CA LYS A 71 4.99 -10.49 -0.08
C LYS A 71 5.52 -9.08 0.28
N PHE A 72 6.05 -8.35 -0.70
CA PHE A 72 6.49 -6.98 -0.47
C PHE A 72 5.30 -6.03 -0.30
N ALA A 73 4.28 -6.16 -1.15
CA ALA A 73 3.05 -5.35 -1.04
C ALA A 73 2.39 -5.52 0.34
N MET A 74 2.36 -6.75 0.86
CA MET A 74 1.86 -7.05 2.20
C MET A 74 2.69 -6.37 3.31
N LYS A 75 4.02 -6.38 3.20
CA LYS A 75 4.89 -5.64 4.14
C LYS A 75 4.63 -4.13 4.10
N GLN A 76 4.38 -3.57 2.92
CA GLN A 76 4.07 -2.15 2.79
C GLN A 76 2.68 -1.80 3.30
N GLY A 77 1.68 -2.67 3.08
CA GLY A 77 0.38 -2.56 3.72
C GLY A 77 0.49 -2.52 5.24
N LEU A 78 1.29 -3.42 5.83
CA LEU A 78 1.51 -3.45 7.28
C LEU A 78 2.19 -2.17 7.79
N LYS A 79 3.16 -1.62 7.05
CA LYS A 79 3.75 -0.32 7.39
C LYS A 79 2.68 0.77 7.40
N HIS A 80 1.84 0.83 6.37
CA HIS A 80 0.80 1.86 6.28
C HIS A 80 -0.20 1.80 7.44
N LEU A 81 -0.59 0.58 7.85
CA LEU A 81 -1.37 0.35 9.05
C LEU A 81 -0.69 0.94 10.30
N ILE A 82 0.59 0.62 10.53
CA ILE A 82 1.31 1.07 11.73
C ILE A 82 1.36 2.60 11.79
N TYR A 83 1.68 3.27 10.68
CA TYR A 83 1.73 4.73 10.65
C TYR A 83 0.37 5.39 10.85
N SER A 84 -0.70 4.79 10.33
CA SER A 84 -2.06 5.28 10.54
C SER A 84 -2.46 5.20 12.01
N ILE A 85 -2.13 4.09 12.68
CA ILE A 85 -2.34 3.94 14.14
C ILE A 85 -1.52 4.98 14.91
N ILE A 86 -0.24 5.16 14.59
CA ILE A 86 0.61 6.14 15.26
C ILE A 86 0.03 7.55 15.11
N GLY A 87 -0.37 7.93 13.89
CA GLY A 87 -1.01 9.23 13.64
C GLY A 87 -2.27 9.43 14.47
N TYR A 88 -3.10 8.40 14.59
CA TYR A 88 -4.29 8.43 15.44
C TYR A 88 -3.96 8.57 16.93
N LEU A 89 -3.01 7.78 17.44
CA LEU A 89 -2.58 7.83 18.84
C LEU A 89 -2.00 9.20 19.20
N VAL A 90 -1.25 9.83 18.28
CA VAL A 90 -0.74 11.19 18.48
C VAL A 90 -1.89 12.18 18.67
N VAL A 91 -2.93 12.14 17.83
CA VAL A 91 -4.10 13.02 18.00
C VAL A 91 -4.83 12.74 19.32
N TYR A 92 -4.91 11.48 19.72
CA TYR A 92 -5.64 11.08 20.93
C TYR A 92 -4.91 11.45 22.23
N PHE A 93 -3.60 11.25 22.31
CA PHE A 93 -2.84 11.44 23.55
C PHE A 93 -2.12 12.79 23.64
N VAL A 94 -1.80 13.43 22.52
CA VAL A 94 -1.07 14.70 22.51
C VAL A 94 -2.07 15.86 22.39
N SER A 95 -2.46 16.41 23.54
CA SER A 95 -3.42 17.53 23.62
C SER A 95 -3.00 18.72 22.76
N PHE A 96 -1.71 19.08 22.78
CA PHE A 96 -1.13 20.13 21.94
C PHE A 96 -1.47 20.01 20.44
N VAL A 97 -1.61 18.78 19.93
CA VAL A 97 -1.91 18.53 18.51
C VAL A 97 -3.40 18.73 18.21
N ARG A 98 -4.29 18.37 19.13
CA ARG A 98 -5.75 18.46 18.91
C ARG A 98 -6.36 19.78 19.38
N ASP A 99 -5.81 20.40 20.41
CA ASP A 99 -6.41 21.54 21.09
C ASP A 99 -6.64 22.74 20.16
N PRO A 100 -5.73 23.08 19.21
CA PRO A 100 -5.99 24.13 18.22
C PRO A 100 -7.27 23.86 17.41
N PHE A 101 -7.51 22.62 17.02
CA PHE A 101 -8.70 22.23 16.27
C PHE A 101 -9.95 22.27 17.16
N LEU A 102 -9.85 21.83 18.41
CA LEU A 102 -10.98 21.88 19.35
C LEU A 102 -11.36 23.30 19.74
N GLN A 103 -10.42 24.24 19.76
CA GLN A 103 -10.68 25.65 20.00
C GLN A 103 -11.42 26.31 18.84
N ILE A 104 -11.07 25.96 17.59
CA ILE A 104 -11.66 26.55 16.38
C ILE A 104 -13.01 25.89 16.05
N PHE A 105 -13.09 24.56 16.12
CA PHE A 105 -14.23 23.77 15.63
C PHE A 105 -15.09 23.17 16.76
N GLY A 106 -14.76 23.47 18.02
CA GLY A 106 -15.47 23.01 19.21
C GLY A 106 -15.00 21.66 19.74
N LYS A 107 -15.27 21.40 21.03
CA LYS A 107 -14.91 20.16 21.76
C LYS A 107 -15.78 18.94 21.41
N GLY A 108 -16.58 19.02 20.35
CA GLY A 108 -17.48 17.95 19.91
C GLY A 108 -16.86 17.00 18.87
N PRO A 109 -17.64 16.03 18.37
CA PRO A 109 -17.19 15.04 17.38
C PRO A 109 -16.59 15.67 16.11
N LEU A 110 -17.07 16.86 15.72
CA LEU A 110 -16.58 17.60 14.57
C LEU A 110 -15.11 18.02 14.76
N GLY A 111 -14.77 18.70 15.85
CA GLY A 111 -13.40 19.16 16.11
C GLY A 111 -12.41 18.01 16.21
N PHE A 112 -12.81 16.90 16.86
CA PHE A 112 -11.99 15.68 16.89
C PHE A 112 -11.82 15.06 15.50
N SER A 113 -12.88 14.99 14.69
CA SER A 113 -12.82 14.44 13.32
C SER A 113 -11.90 15.25 12.42
N ILE A 114 -11.89 16.57 12.56
CA ILE A 114 -11.00 17.46 11.79
C ILE A 114 -9.55 17.29 12.23
N ALA A 115 -9.27 17.27 13.54
CA ALA A 115 -7.93 17.02 14.06
C ALA A 115 -7.36 15.68 13.58
N GLN A 116 -8.18 14.63 13.68
CA GLN A 116 -7.85 13.29 13.18
C GLN A 116 -7.58 13.31 11.68
N SER A 117 -8.48 13.90 10.90
CA SER A 117 -8.36 13.98 9.44
C SER A 117 -7.06 14.66 9.02
N PHE A 118 -6.71 15.78 9.66
CA PHE A 118 -5.50 16.53 9.32
C PHE A 118 -4.22 15.73 9.59
N ILE A 119 -4.06 15.22 10.82
CA ILE A 119 -2.82 14.56 11.24
C ILE A 119 -2.66 13.18 10.60
N ILE A 120 -3.75 12.41 10.49
CA ILE A 120 -3.71 11.09 9.85
C ILE A 120 -3.45 11.26 8.36
N SER A 121 -4.05 12.24 7.68
CA SER A 121 -3.77 12.51 6.27
C SER A 121 -2.31 12.86 6.04
N LEU A 122 -1.71 13.72 6.87
CA LEU A 122 -0.28 14.06 6.76
C LEU A 122 0.62 12.81 6.88
N ASN A 123 0.34 11.95 7.86
CA ASN A 123 1.06 10.69 8.02
C ASN A 123 0.87 9.78 6.79
N ILE A 124 -0.36 9.65 6.29
CA ILE A 124 -0.66 8.80 5.13
C ILE A 124 0.01 9.32 3.87
N ILE A 125 0.08 10.63 3.65
CA ILE A 125 0.77 11.25 2.51
C ILE A 125 2.25 10.84 2.55
N MET A 126 2.92 11.04 3.68
CA MET A 126 4.35 10.74 3.84
C MET A 126 4.63 9.25 3.58
N VAL A 127 3.82 8.36 4.15
CA VAL A 127 4.02 6.91 4.02
C VAL A 127 3.69 6.43 2.62
N THR A 128 2.69 7.03 1.97
CA THR A 128 2.36 6.75 0.57
C THR A 128 3.53 7.10 -0.35
N ILE A 129 4.18 8.26 -0.14
CA ILE A 129 5.38 8.65 -0.90
C ILE A 129 6.51 7.64 -0.68
N ILE A 130 6.81 7.32 0.57
CA ILE A 130 7.86 6.35 0.93
C ILE A 130 7.57 4.98 0.31
N ASN A 131 6.33 4.51 0.38
CA ASN A 131 5.89 3.23 -0.17
C ASN A 131 6.02 3.21 -1.71
N TYR A 132 5.60 4.29 -2.38
CA TYR A 132 5.71 4.42 -3.83
C TYR A 132 7.15 4.24 -4.31
N PHE A 133 8.09 5.03 -3.78
CA PHE A 133 9.50 4.95 -4.19
C PHE A 133 10.16 3.63 -3.77
N ASN A 134 9.86 3.11 -2.57
CA ASN A 134 10.40 1.82 -2.13
C ASN A 134 9.87 0.65 -2.98
N SER A 135 8.63 0.72 -3.43
CA SER A 135 8.02 -0.28 -4.31
C SER A 135 8.73 -0.35 -5.65
N ILE A 136 9.01 0.80 -6.27
CA ILE A 136 9.80 0.87 -7.52
C ILE A 136 11.20 0.31 -7.27
N LYS A 137 11.91 0.84 -6.26
CA LYS A 137 13.29 0.43 -5.94
C LYS A 137 13.42 -1.06 -5.64
N SER A 138 12.41 -1.68 -5.01
CA SER A 138 12.47 -3.10 -4.66
C SER A 138 12.02 -4.01 -5.79
N ALA A 139 11.02 -3.62 -6.59
CA ALA A 139 10.47 -4.48 -7.63
C ALA A 139 11.27 -4.45 -8.93
N CYS A 140 11.92 -3.33 -9.25
CA CYS A 140 12.79 -3.21 -10.41
C CYS A 140 14.18 -3.84 -10.19
N LYS A 141 14.49 -4.30 -8.97
CA LYS A 141 15.69 -5.11 -8.73
C LYS A 141 15.50 -6.50 -9.30
N VAL A 142 16.37 -6.89 -10.23
CA VAL A 142 16.42 -8.27 -10.73
C VAL A 142 16.96 -9.18 -9.62
N PRO A 143 16.22 -10.20 -9.18
CA PRO A 143 16.72 -11.14 -8.17
C PRO A 143 17.96 -11.87 -8.67
N GLN A 144 18.98 -12.02 -7.83
CA GLN A 144 20.23 -12.70 -8.19
C GLN A 144 20.01 -14.13 -8.69
N LYS A 145 18.99 -14.83 -8.16
CA LYS A 145 18.58 -16.16 -8.62
C LYS A 145 18.11 -16.17 -10.07
N ASP A 146 17.42 -15.13 -10.50
CA ASP A 146 16.95 -15.00 -11.89
C ASP A 146 18.11 -14.66 -12.83
N ILE A 147 19.06 -13.85 -12.38
CA ILE A 147 20.33 -13.61 -13.09
C ILE A 147 21.07 -14.93 -13.28
N GLU A 148 21.25 -15.71 -12.21
CA GLU A 148 21.98 -16.98 -12.25
C GLU A 148 21.28 -18.02 -13.13
N LYS A 149 19.94 -18.09 -13.08
CA LYS A 149 19.13 -18.96 -13.94
C LYS A 149 19.25 -18.55 -15.41
N ASN A 150 19.21 -17.26 -15.70
CA ASN A 150 19.35 -16.73 -17.07
C ASN A 150 20.76 -16.94 -17.61
N LEU A 151 21.80 -16.75 -16.78
CA LEU A 151 23.19 -17.06 -17.12
C LEU A 151 23.38 -18.55 -17.42
N LYS A 152 22.85 -19.44 -16.57
CA LYS A 152 22.87 -20.90 -16.81
C LYS A 152 22.15 -21.28 -18.11
N LYS A 153 21.02 -20.62 -18.43
CA LYS A 153 20.29 -20.83 -19.68
C LYS A 153 21.12 -20.35 -20.88
N LEU A 154 21.70 -19.16 -20.80
CA LEU A 154 22.56 -18.60 -21.84
C LEU A 154 23.77 -19.50 -22.12
N ASP A 155 24.45 -19.96 -21.07
CA ASP A 155 25.59 -20.86 -21.17
C ASP A 155 25.22 -22.19 -21.84
N ARG A 156 24.05 -22.77 -21.50
CA ARG A 156 23.51 -23.95 -22.21
C ARG A 156 23.20 -23.68 -23.67
N TYR A 157 22.69 -22.49 -24.01
CA TYR A 157 22.38 -22.13 -25.39
C TYR A 157 23.67 -21.97 -26.22
N LEU A 158 24.68 -21.29 -25.68
CA LEU A 158 25.97 -21.10 -26.32
C LEU A 158 26.74 -22.42 -26.49
N LYS A 159 26.67 -23.32 -25.51
CA LYS A 159 27.26 -24.67 -25.59
C LYS A 159 26.49 -25.63 -26.49
N LYS A 160 25.30 -25.27 -26.98
CA LYS A 160 24.48 -26.15 -27.81
C LYS A 160 25.02 -26.19 -29.23
N LYS A 161 25.72 -27.27 -29.58
CA LYS A 161 26.20 -27.49 -30.97
C LYS A 161 25.03 -27.39 -31.95
N PRO A 162 25.19 -26.73 -33.11
CA PRO A 162 24.14 -26.64 -34.12
C PRO A 162 23.77 -28.05 -34.59
N LYS A 163 22.48 -28.39 -34.53
CA LYS A 163 21.99 -29.67 -35.06
C LYS A 163 22.23 -29.68 -36.57
N LYS A 164 23.02 -30.66 -37.07
CA LYS A 164 23.15 -30.91 -38.52
C LYS A 164 21.75 -31.12 -39.09
N LYS A 165 21.28 -30.21 -39.96
CA LYS A 165 20.05 -30.43 -40.74
C LYS A 165 20.29 -31.68 -41.60
N LYS A 166 19.48 -32.73 -41.43
CA LYS A 166 19.49 -33.89 -42.35
C LYS A 166 19.15 -33.34 -43.74
N LYS A 167 20.08 -33.47 -44.70
CA LYS A 167 19.78 -33.24 -46.12
C LYS A 167 18.69 -34.25 -46.50
N ARG A 168 17.51 -33.77 -46.90
CA ARG A 168 16.53 -34.61 -47.59
C ARG A 168 17.11 -34.87 -48.97
N LEU A 169 17.62 -36.09 -49.18
CA LEU A 169 17.96 -36.55 -50.51
C LEU A 169 16.63 -36.83 -51.22
N ILE A 170 16.40 -36.15 -52.34
CA ILE A 170 15.28 -36.42 -53.23
C ILE A 170 15.69 -37.64 -54.05
N THR A 171 15.06 -38.77 -53.82
CA THR A 171 15.22 -39.96 -54.67
C THR A 171 14.35 -39.79 -55.90
N ILE A 172 14.97 -39.65 -57.08
CA ILE A 172 14.28 -39.73 -58.36
C ILE A 172 14.20 -41.22 -58.73
N ARG A 173 12.98 -41.75 -58.89
CA ARG A 173 12.75 -43.09 -59.43
C ARG A 173 12.72 -42.99 -60.96
N ASN A 174 13.57 -43.79 -61.62
CA ASN A 174 13.48 -44.08 -63.05
C ASN A 174 12.40 -45.13 -63.30
#